data_AF-A0A6J7ZY18-F1
#
_entry.id   AF-A0A6J7ZY18-F1
#
_cell.length_a   1.000
_cell.length_b   1.000
_cell.length_c   1.000
_cell.angle_alpha   90.00
_cell.angle_beta   90.00
_cell.angle_gamma   90.00
#
_symmetry.space_group_name_H-M   'P 1'
#
loop_
_entity.id
_entity.type
_entity.pdbx_description
1 polymer ?
#
loop_
_entity_poly.entity_id
_entity_poly.type
_entity_poly.pdbx_seq_one_letter_code
_entity_poly.pdbx_strand_id
1 'polypeptide(L)'
;MTLKVKNRPKKSKKKSKSKSTKDNSGVNTDDCTGDIANVNKPSNTPLTPNVLDTTNTSVIRLEQCTKSLDDHLDQIEKSTQLISDEYDTHKQNFTDIKDIKAELNKISSQFKTNNSSVNTVDKKLSESLDVMKRENDRLRNELLEVQMKAMSNNLIFYNIPEVNDENCRNTIGKFCEEKLKIENPSNIVVTDAYRLDLKEKGTVFVCGDLNSRIGETNDFLYNDDLDKYIESVEQVQNPIISNRSSMDKFVNSFGRKLLQMCYDTGLTAANGRLGNDKHGNFTFRTANGRSVNDYLLVSPCDYELISNFEVLQLNEFSDHSPLYFELDFTNNRPSQNIPKFHTYIKWDNNKNIDYIQLLHNQQDRLLSLVNDISTLDDVNDSVRKITQILYNSAFEVSEDLF
;
A
#
# COMPACT_ATOMS: atom_id res chain seq x y z
N MET A 1 3.16 -5.07 3.15
CA MET A 1 3.21 -5.20 1.68
C MET A 1 1.81 -4.93 1.12
N THR A 2 1.60 -3.85 0.36
CA THR A 2 0.28 -3.53 -0.20
C THR A 2 0.46 -2.97 -1.61
N LEU A 3 0.16 -3.80 -2.61
CA LEU A 3 0.01 -3.36 -4.00
C LEU A 3 -1.14 -2.36 -4.10
N LYS A 4 -0.85 -1.12 -4.53
CA LYS A 4 -1.88 -0.15 -4.93
C LYS A 4 -1.97 -0.09 -6.45
N VAL A 5 -2.98 -0.77 -7.00
CA VAL A 5 -3.43 -0.57 -8.39
C VAL A 5 -4.20 0.75 -8.46
N LYS A 6 -3.68 1.73 -9.20
CA LYS A 6 -4.37 3.00 -9.49
C LYS A 6 -5.46 2.78 -10.55
N ASN A 7 -6.73 2.77 -10.13
CA ASN A 7 -7.86 2.94 -11.03
C ASN A 7 -8.23 4.42 -11.18
N ARG A 8 -8.27 4.89 -12.43
CA ARG A 8 -8.69 6.26 -12.83
C ARG A 8 -10.22 6.44 -12.69
N PRO A 9 -10.73 7.61 -12.29
CA PRO A 9 -12.16 7.84 -12.16
C PRO A 9 -12.88 8.13 -13.49
N LYS A 10 -14.14 7.69 -13.54
CA LYS A 10 -15.10 7.84 -14.65
C LYS A 10 -15.52 9.30 -14.86
N LYS A 11 -15.62 9.74 -16.13
CA LYS A 11 -16.34 10.96 -16.52
C LYS A 11 -17.85 10.71 -16.52
N SER A 12 -18.59 11.42 -15.66
CA SER A 12 -20.05 11.51 -15.72
C SER A 12 -20.48 12.70 -16.57
N LYS A 13 -21.38 12.47 -17.54
CA LYS A 13 -22.04 13.51 -18.33
C LYS A 13 -23.28 14.00 -17.57
N LYS A 14 -23.31 15.30 -17.26
CA LYS A 14 -24.52 16.04 -16.89
C LYS A 14 -25.48 16.10 -18.09
N LYS A 15 -26.76 15.81 -17.87
CA LYS A 15 -27.87 16.35 -18.67
C LYS A 15 -28.90 16.95 -17.72
N SER A 16 -29.05 18.26 -17.84
CA SER A 16 -30.13 19.10 -17.32
C SER A 16 -31.43 18.80 -18.05
N LYS A 17 -32.57 18.82 -17.34
CA LYS A 17 -33.82 19.39 -17.84
C LYS A 17 -34.75 19.76 -16.68
N SER A 18 -35.27 20.97 -16.82
CA SER A 18 -36.16 21.77 -16.00
C SER A 18 -37.64 21.42 -16.12
N LYS A 19 -38.42 21.70 -15.07
CA LYS A 19 -39.80 22.30 -15.05
C LYS A 19 -40.29 22.24 -13.59
N SER A 20 -40.40 23.33 -12.83
CA SER A 20 -41.54 24.30 -12.74
C SER A 20 -42.89 23.58 -12.69
N THR A 21 -43.73 23.69 -11.66
CA THR A 21 -44.36 24.95 -11.19
C THR A 21 -45.07 24.79 -9.83
N LYS A 22 -44.91 25.84 -9.00
CA LYS A 22 -45.89 26.56 -8.17
C LYS A 22 -46.80 25.81 -7.18
N ASP A 23 -46.40 25.96 -5.92
CA ASP A 23 -47.31 26.22 -4.80
C ASP A 23 -48.04 27.56 -4.97
N ASN A 24 -49.28 27.64 -4.47
CA ASN A 24 -49.78 28.85 -3.83
C ASN A 24 -50.94 28.57 -2.87
N SER A 25 -50.83 29.25 -1.74
CA SER A 25 -51.70 29.37 -0.57
C SER A 25 -52.99 30.16 -0.80
N GLY A 26 -53.91 30.08 0.17
CA GLY A 26 -54.62 31.26 0.67
C GLY A 26 -56.15 31.30 0.54
N VAL A 27 -56.82 31.03 1.67
CA VAL A 27 -57.93 31.77 2.32
C VAL A 27 -58.79 32.73 1.47
N ASN A 28 -60.11 32.55 1.50
CA ASN A 28 -61.07 33.61 1.89
C ASN A 28 -62.50 33.06 2.09
N THR A 29 -63.07 33.41 3.24
CA THR A 29 -64.49 33.42 3.57
C THR A 29 -65.08 34.76 3.17
N ASP A 30 -66.30 34.82 2.64
CA ASP A 30 -67.14 36.02 2.74
C ASP A 30 -68.64 35.68 2.67
N ASP A 31 -69.34 36.22 3.66
CA ASP A 31 -70.78 36.38 3.80
C ASP A 31 -71.33 37.36 2.75
N CYS A 32 -72.60 37.21 2.37
CA CYS A 32 -73.40 38.31 1.83
C CYS A 32 -74.90 38.10 2.14
N THR A 33 -75.39 38.88 3.09
CA THR A 33 -76.80 39.15 3.38
C THR A 33 -77.30 40.38 2.63
N GLY A 34 -78.59 40.34 2.27
CA GLY A 34 -79.47 41.51 2.17
C GLY A 34 -79.67 42.08 0.76
N ASP A 35 -80.73 42.84 0.46
CA ASP A 35 -82.05 43.05 1.07
C ASP A 35 -82.77 44.09 0.16
N ILE A 36 -84.07 44.34 0.37
CA ILE A 36 -84.81 45.61 0.09
C ILE A 36 -85.23 45.87 -1.39
N ALA A 37 -86.51 45.71 -1.75
CA ALA A 37 -87.66 46.64 -1.64
C ALA A 37 -88.04 47.18 -3.05
N ASN A 38 -89.22 47.73 -3.37
CA ASN A 38 -90.09 48.59 -2.58
C ASN A 38 -91.42 48.88 -3.34
N VAL A 39 -92.50 49.13 -2.58
CA VAL A 39 -93.44 50.27 -2.75
C VAL A 39 -94.46 50.26 -3.92
N ASN A 40 -95.77 50.24 -3.61
CA ASN A 40 -96.59 51.46 -3.40
C ASN A 40 -98.08 51.18 -3.06
N LYS A 41 -98.62 52.00 -2.14
CA LYS A 41 -100.05 52.33 -1.87
C LYS A 41 -100.61 53.25 -2.99
N PRO A 42 -101.91 53.70 -3.07
CA PRO A 42 -103.03 53.66 -2.11
C PRO A 42 -104.47 53.39 -2.66
N SER A 43 -105.42 53.25 -1.71
CA SER A 43 -106.81 53.78 -1.65
C SER A 43 -107.96 53.39 -2.61
N ASN A 44 -109.11 53.16 -1.96
CA ASN A 44 -110.52 53.42 -2.32
C ASN A 44 -111.31 52.43 -3.22
N THR A 45 -112.35 51.85 -2.59
CA THR A 45 -113.62 51.31 -3.10
C THR A 45 -114.40 52.31 -3.99
N PRO A 46 -115.54 51.95 -4.65
CA PRO A 46 -116.13 50.64 -5.01
C PRO A 46 -116.70 50.58 -6.47
N LEU A 47 -117.32 49.42 -6.83
CA LEU A 47 -118.44 49.18 -7.80
C LEU A 47 -118.17 48.13 -8.91
N THR A 48 -118.97 47.06 -8.91
CA THR A 48 -119.14 45.93 -9.86
C THR A 48 -119.88 46.35 -11.15
N PRO A 49 -120.14 45.50 -12.20
CA PRO A 49 -119.92 44.04 -12.37
C PRO A 49 -119.39 43.56 -13.76
N ASN A 50 -118.80 42.36 -13.87
CA ASN A 50 -119.17 41.34 -14.88
C ASN A 50 -118.45 40.00 -14.61
N VAL A 51 -119.18 39.00 -14.12
CA VAL A 51 -118.62 37.78 -13.47
C VAL A 51 -118.14 36.71 -14.46
N LEU A 52 -118.63 36.70 -15.71
CA LEU A 52 -118.48 35.56 -16.63
C LEU A 52 -117.10 35.45 -17.32
N ASP A 53 -116.46 36.58 -17.62
CA ASP A 53 -115.14 36.63 -18.31
C ASP A 53 -113.96 36.37 -17.34
N THR A 54 -114.14 36.76 -16.09
CA THR A 54 -113.23 36.44 -14.98
C THR A 54 -113.16 34.94 -14.70
N THR A 55 -114.28 34.22 -14.82
CA THR A 55 -114.33 32.77 -14.55
C THR A 55 -113.52 31.95 -15.55
N ASN A 56 -113.65 32.20 -16.86
CA ASN A 56 -112.89 31.48 -17.88
C ASN A 56 -111.38 31.76 -17.81
N THR A 57 -111.00 33.01 -17.55
CA THR A 57 -109.60 33.39 -17.33
C THR A 57 -109.02 32.72 -16.08
N SER A 58 -109.85 32.51 -15.05
CA SER A 58 -109.45 31.81 -13.83
C SER A 58 -109.26 30.31 -14.04
N VAL A 59 -110.11 29.67 -14.85
CA VAL A 59 -109.98 28.25 -15.20
C VAL A 59 -108.69 27.98 -15.99
N ILE A 60 -108.37 28.78 -17.00
CA ILE A 60 -107.12 28.63 -17.77
C ILE A 60 -105.88 28.82 -16.88
N ARG A 61 -105.92 29.77 -15.94
CA ARG A 61 -104.84 29.96 -14.96
C ARG A 61 -104.70 28.77 -14.00
N LEU A 62 -105.83 28.17 -13.59
CA LEU A 62 -105.82 26.97 -12.76
C LEU A 62 -105.23 25.78 -13.53
N GLU A 63 -105.60 25.57 -14.79
CA GLU A 63 -105.02 24.51 -15.63
C GLU A 63 -103.51 24.70 -15.85
N GLN A 64 -103.05 25.92 -16.09
CA GLN A 64 -101.63 26.26 -16.18
C GLN A 64 -100.89 26.02 -14.85
N CYS A 65 -101.54 26.33 -13.73
CA CYS A 65 -101.00 26.09 -12.40
C CYS A 65 -100.89 24.59 -12.09
N THR A 66 -101.92 23.80 -12.44
CA THR A 66 -101.90 22.33 -12.29
C THR A 66 -100.79 21.71 -13.13
N LYS A 67 -100.62 22.12 -14.38
CA LYS A 67 -99.52 21.65 -15.23
C LYS A 67 -98.14 22.01 -14.66
N SER A 68 -98.00 23.23 -14.14
CA SER A 68 -96.78 23.66 -13.46
C SER A 68 -96.51 22.84 -12.19
N LEU A 69 -97.55 22.46 -11.44
CA LEU A 69 -97.43 21.59 -10.28
C LEU A 69 -96.99 20.18 -10.67
N ASP A 70 -97.51 19.63 -11.77
CA ASP A 70 -97.10 18.33 -12.31
C ASP A 70 -95.63 18.36 -12.76
N ASP A 71 -95.19 19.40 -13.47
CA ASP A 71 -93.78 19.57 -13.87
C ASP A 71 -92.84 19.65 -12.65
N HIS A 72 -93.28 20.32 -11.58
CA HIS A 72 -92.53 20.38 -10.32
C HIS A 72 -92.52 19.03 -9.59
N LEU A 73 -93.61 18.27 -9.62
CA LEU A 73 -93.67 16.91 -9.06
C LEU A 73 -92.71 15.97 -9.79
N ASP A 74 -92.70 16.00 -11.12
CA ASP A 74 -91.76 15.24 -11.95
C ASP A 74 -90.30 15.61 -11.63
N GLN A 75 -90.03 16.90 -11.39
CA GLN A 75 -88.70 17.36 -11.02
C GLN A 75 -88.30 16.87 -9.62
N ILE A 76 -89.21 16.92 -8.65
CA ILE A 76 -89.00 16.41 -7.28
C ILE A 76 -88.76 14.90 -7.30
N GLU A 77 -89.51 14.14 -8.09
CA GLU A 77 -89.34 12.70 -8.20
C GLU A 77 -87.96 12.34 -8.78
N LYS A 78 -87.54 13.04 -9.85
CA LYS A 78 -86.18 12.89 -10.41
C LYS A 78 -85.09 13.25 -9.40
N SER A 79 -85.24 14.36 -8.67
CA SER A 79 -84.28 14.73 -7.62
C SER A 79 -84.25 13.74 -6.47
N THR A 80 -85.39 13.17 -6.09
CA THR A 80 -85.48 12.16 -5.02
C THR A 80 -84.80 10.87 -5.45
N GLN A 81 -84.97 10.45 -6.71
CA GLN A 81 -84.27 9.28 -7.24
C GLN A 81 -82.75 9.49 -7.28
N LEU A 82 -82.28 10.65 -7.74
CA LEU A 82 -80.85 10.98 -7.74
C LEU A 82 -80.25 10.94 -6.33
N ILE A 83 -80.95 11.51 -5.33
CA ILE A 83 -80.51 11.47 -3.93
C ILE A 83 -80.45 10.04 -3.41
N SER A 84 -81.39 9.17 -3.79
CA SER A 84 -81.38 7.76 -3.42
C SER A 84 -80.16 7.03 -3.99
N ASP A 85 -79.84 7.27 -5.28
CA ASP A 85 -78.69 6.66 -5.95
C ASP A 85 -77.36 7.15 -5.35
N GLU A 86 -77.26 8.43 -5.01
CA GLU A 86 -76.12 9.01 -4.28
C GLU A 86 -75.98 8.41 -2.87
N TYR A 87 -77.10 8.20 -2.17
CA TYR A 87 -77.10 7.58 -0.84
C TYR A 87 -76.56 6.14 -0.88
N ASP A 88 -77.00 5.34 -1.84
CA ASP A 88 -76.50 3.97 -2.00
C ASP A 88 -75.01 3.94 -2.37
N THR A 89 -74.57 4.88 -3.20
CA THR A 89 -73.14 5.07 -3.52
C THR A 89 -72.33 5.44 -2.28
N HIS A 90 -72.79 6.38 -1.46
CA HIS A 90 -72.13 6.77 -0.21
C HIS A 90 -72.08 5.63 0.81
N LYS A 91 -73.13 4.81 0.89
CA LYS A 91 -73.18 3.63 1.75
C LYS A 91 -72.15 2.58 1.33
N GLN A 92 -71.96 2.36 0.02
CA GLN A 92 -70.91 1.49 -0.48
C GLN A 92 -69.52 2.05 -0.14
N ASN A 93 -69.28 3.34 -0.40
CA ASN A 93 -68.02 4.00 -0.06
C ASN A 93 -67.68 3.90 1.44
N PHE A 94 -68.66 4.01 2.33
CA PHE A 94 -68.45 3.85 3.76
C PHE A 94 -67.99 2.43 4.13
N THR A 95 -68.52 1.42 3.44
CA THR A 95 -68.10 0.03 3.61
C THR A 95 -66.66 -0.17 3.12
N ASP A 96 -66.34 0.34 1.94
CA ASP A 96 -64.98 0.25 1.38
C ASP A 96 -63.93 0.95 2.27
N ILE A 97 -64.26 2.13 2.82
CA ILE A 97 -63.40 2.87 3.76
C ILE A 97 -63.14 2.04 5.03
N LYS A 98 -64.15 1.32 5.53
CA LYS A 98 -64.01 0.46 6.70
C LYS A 98 -63.06 -0.70 6.43
N ASP A 99 -63.15 -1.32 5.26
CA ASP A 99 -62.29 -2.43 4.86
C ASP A 99 -60.84 -1.97 4.62
N ILE A 100 -60.64 -0.82 3.95
CA ILE A 100 -59.33 -0.19 3.79
C ILE A 100 -58.69 0.09 5.15
N LYS A 101 -59.46 0.57 6.13
CA LYS A 101 -58.96 0.83 7.49
C LYS A 101 -58.53 -0.45 8.19
N ALA A 102 -59.24 -1.56 7.98
CA ALA A 102 -58.86 -2.86 8.54
C ALA A 102 -57.52 -3.36 7.96
N GLU A 103 -57.36 -3.28 6.63
CA GLU A 103 -56.10 -3.66 5.97
C GLU A 103 -54.92 -2.75 6.37
N LEU A 104 -55.15 -1.43 6.50
CA LEU A 104 -54.13 -0.50 6.99
C LEU A 104 -53.61 -0.87 8.39
N ASN A 105 -54.50 -1.29 9.29
CA ASN A 105 -54.11 -1.73 10.62
C ASN A 105 -53.26 -3.01 10.58
N LYS A 106 -53.58 -3.93 9.67
CA LYS A 106 -52.82 -5.17 9.45
C LYS A 106 -51.43 -4.91 8.87
N ILE A 107 -51.34 -3.99 7.89
CA ILE A 107 -50.04 -3.56 7.34
C ILE A 107 -49.21 -2.86 8.42
N SER A 108 -49.83 -2.00 9.25
CA SER A 108 -49.12 -1.31 10.33
C SER A 108 -48.54 -2.28 11.36
N SER A 109 -49.27 -3.33 11.74
CA SER A 109 -48.77 -4.34 12.67
C SER A 109 -47.63 -5.16 12.07
N GLN A 110 -47.73 -5.56 10.80
CA GLN A 110 -46.64 -6.23 10.08
C GLN A 110 -45.39 -5.36 9.99
N PHE A 111 -45.54 -4.06 9.70
CA PHE A 111 -44.41 -3.13 9.62
C PHE A 111 -43.68 -3.00 10.95
N LYS A 112 -44.40 -2.96 12.08
CA LYS A 112 -43.80 -2.95 13.42
C LYS A 112 -42.99 -4.22 13.70
N THR A 113 -43.55 -5.39 13.37
CA THR A 113 -42.85 -6.67 13.54
C THR A 113 -41.60 -6.72 12.68
N ASN A 114 -41.70 -6.36 11.40
CA ASN A 114 -40.55 -6.35 10.49
C ASN A 114 -39.45 -5.39 10.97
N ASN A 115 -39.82 -4.20 11.44
CA ASN A 115 -38.85 -3.23 11.95
C ASN A 115 -38.10 -3.76 13.19
N SER A 116 -38.79 -4.48 14.09
CA SER A 116 -38.14 -5.13 15.24
C SER A 116 -37.14 -6.23 14.82
N SER A 117 -37.48 -7.01 13.78
CA SER A 117 -36.60 -8.02 13.21
C SER A 117 -35.38 -7.38 12.55
N VAL A 118 -35.57 -6.31 11.78
CA VAL A 118 -34.47 -5.56 11.14
C VAL A 118 -33.51 -5.01 12.18
N ASN A 119 -34.02 -4.36 13.24
CA ASN A 119 -33.17 -3.85 14.33
C ASN A 119 -32.37 -4.97 15.02
N THR A 120 -32.96 -6.15 15.15
CA THR A 120 -32.27 -7.32 15.73
C THR A 120 -31.13 -7.80 14.82
N VAL A 121 -31.37 -7.86 13.51
CA VAL A 121 -30.34 -8.23 12.53
C VAL A 121 -29.22 -7.21 12.49
N ASP A 122 -29.55 -5.91 12.51
CA ASP A 122 -28.57 -4.82 12.50
C ASP A 122 -27.65 -4.87 13.73
N LYS A 123 -28.22 -5.12 14.91
CA LYS A 123 -27.44 -5.32 16.14
C LYS A 123 -26.48 -6.51 16.03
N LYS A 124 -26.95 -7.65 15.53
CA LYS A 124 -26.11 -8.85 15.33
C LYS A 124 -24.99 -8.62 14.31
N LEU A 125 -25.27 -7.88 13.24
CA LEU A 125 -24.27 -7.50 12.24
C LEU A 125 -23.19 -6.59 12.84
N SER A 126 -23.59 -5.60 13.64
CA SER A 126 -22.64 -4.71 14.33
C SER A 126 -21.73 -5.49 15.28
N GLU A 127 -22.29 -6.38 16.09
CA GLU A 127 -21.52 -7.23 17.01
C GLU A 127 -20.52 -8.12 16.26
N SER A 128 -20.97 -8.74 15.16
CA SER A 128 -20.11 -9.58 14.31
C SER A 128 -18.98 -8.78 13.65
N LEU A 129 -19.27 -7.56 13.18
CA LEU A 129 -18.27 -6.66 12.60
C LEU A 129 -17.19 -6.29 13.62
N ASP A 130 -17.55 -6.02 14.87
CA ASP A 130 -16.60 -5.69 15.93
C ASP A 130 -15.75 -6.90 16.36
N VAL A 131 -16.30 -8.11 16.32
CA VAL A 131 -15.52 -9.34 16.50
C VAL A 131 -14.52 -9.52 15.36
N MET A 132 -14.96 -9.37 14.10
CA MET A 132 -14.06 -9.51 12.94
C MET A 132 -12.96 -8.45 12.90
N LYS A 133 -13.24 -7.21 13.34
CA LYS A 133 -12.21 -6.17 13.46
C LYS A 133 -11.14 -6.57 14.49
N ARG A 134 -11.56 -6.97 15.69
CA ARG A 134 -10.65 -7.45 16.73
C ARG A 134 -9.79 -8.61 16.27
N GLU A 135 -10.39 -9.56 15.55
CA GLU A 135 -9.66 -10.72 15.02
C GLU A 135 -8.66 -10.33 13.93
N ASN A 136 -9.03 -9.41 13.02
CA ASN A 136 -8.09 -8.87 12.04
C ASN A 136 -6.90 -8.14 12.70
N ASP A 137 -7.16 -7.37 13.76
CA ASP A 137 -6.10 -6.69 14.50
C ASP A 137 -5.21 -7.70 15.23
N ARG A 138 -5.79 -8.76 15.81
CA ARG A 138 -5.03 -9.88 16.40
C ARG A 138 -4.13 -10.55 15.37
N LEU A 139 -4.67 -10.95 14.22
CA LEU A 139 -3.92 -11.60 13.14
C LEU A 139 -2.81 -10.70 12.58
N ARG A 140 -3.05 -9.39 12.46
CA ARG A 140 -2.01 -8.43 12.06
C ARG A 140 -0.86 -8.39 13.06
N ASN A 141 -1.18 -8.37 14.35
CA ASN A 141 -0.16 -8.36 15.41
C ASN A 141 0.62 -9.68 15.45
N GLU A 142 -0.05 -10.82 15.30
CA GLU A 142 0.62 -12.12 15.20
C GLU A 142 1.52 -12.21 13.97
N LEU A 143 1.07 -11.71 12.82
CA LEU A 143 1.90 -11.64 11.62
C LEU A 143 3.14 -10.79 11.85
N LEU A 144 2.99 -9.63 12.51
CA LEU A 144 4.10 -8.74 12.84
C LEU A 144 5.08 -9.44 13.80
N GLU A 145 4.58 -10.10 14.85
CA GLU A 145 5.41 -10.84 15.80
C GLU A 145 6.18 -11.98 15.13
N VAL A 146 5.53 -12.75 14.25
CA VAL A 146 6.18 -13.81 13.47
C VAL A 146 7.26 -13.23 12.56
N GLN A 147 6.98 -12.10 11.90
CA GLN A 147 7.98 -11.40 11.07
C GLN A 147 9.17 -10.92 11.92
N MET A 148 8.91 -10.34 13.09
CA MET A 148 9.97 -9.91 14.03
C MET A 148 10.82 -11.09 14.51
N LYS A 149 10.19 -12.21 14.90
CA LYS A 149 10.91 -13.43 15.31
C LYS A 149 11.70 -14.06 14.18
N ALA A 150 11.18 -14.03 12.94
CA ALA A 150 11.91 -14.51 11.77
C ALA A 150 13.16 -13.67 11.49
N MET A 151 13.15 -12.38 11.85
CA MET A 151 14.30 -11.49 11.69
C MET A 151 15.31 -11.59 12.86
N SER A 152 14.87 -11.95 14.08
CA SER A 152 15.76 -12.03 15.26
C SER A 152 16.54 -13.34 15.39
N ASN A 153 16.17 -14.39 14.65
CA ASN A 153 16.67 -15.74 14.85
C ASN A 153 17.69 -16.20 13.79
N ASN A 154 18.09 -15.31 12.88
CA ASN A 154 19.09 -15.61 11.87
C ASN A 154 20.48 -15.27 12.41
N LEU A 155 21.41 -16.22 12.33
CA LEU A 155 22.79 -16.05 12.77
C LEU A 155 23.73 -16.16 11.58
N ILE A 156 24.67 -15.22 11.50
CA ILE A 156 25.78 -15.30 10.56
C ILE A 156 27.00 -15.77 11.33
N PHE A 157 27.50 -16.95 10.95
CA PHE A 157 28.77 -17.46 11.44
C PHE A 157 29.87 -17.10 10.44
N TYR A 158 31.00 -16.64 10.97
CA TYR A 158 32.15 -16.21 10.19
C TYR A 158 33.39 -17.00 10.63
N ASN A 159 34.37 -17.13 9.72
CA ASN A 159 35.64 -17.83 9.95
C ASN A 159 35.47 -19.32 10.30
N ILE A 160 34.53 -20.00 9.63
CA ILE A 160 34.39 -21.45 9.69
C ILE A 160 35.00 -22.03 8.40
N PRO A 161 36.09 -22.82 8.46
CA PRO A 161 36.71 -23.40 7.27
C PRO A 161 35.74 -24.22 6.42
N GLU A 162 35.95 -24.22 5.12
CA GLU A 162 35.19 -25.05 4.19
C GLU A 162 35.75 -26.48 4.15
N VAL A 163 34.85 -27.45 3.94
CA VAL A 163 35.19 -28.86 3.85
C VAL A 163 34.48 -29.46 2.63
N ASN A 164 35.14 -30.36 1.91
CA ASN A 164 34.49 -31.10 0.81
C ASN A 164 33.27 -31.87 1.36
N ASP A 165 32.17 -31.86 0.60
CA ASP A 165 30.89 -32.48 0.98
C ASP A 165 30.34 -32.01 2.35
N GLU A 166 30.49 -30.72 2.65
CA GLU A 166 30.08 -30.14 3.94
C GLU A 166 28.58 -30.30 4.23
N ASN A 167 28.28 -30.76 5.45
CA ASN A 167 26.97 -30.62 6.06
C ASN A 167 26.98 -29.39 6.99
N CYS A 168 26.45 -28.27 6.48
CA CYS A 168 26.47 -26.98 7.18
C CYS A 168 25.84 -27.06 8.59
N ARG A 169 24.76 -27.85 8.76
CA ARG A 169 24.09 -28.02 10.06
C ARG A 169 25.01 -28.71 11.07
N ASN A 170 25.72 -29.76 10.65
CA ASN A 170 26.69 -30.44 11.51
C ASN A 170 27.87 -29.54 11.86
N THR A 171 28.37 -28.75 10.90
CA THR A 171 29.46 -27.80 11.15
C THR A 171 29.06 -26.75 12.19
N ILE A 172 27.86 -26.18 12.08
CA ILE A 172 27.33 -25.22 13.07
C ILE A 172 27.19 -25.90 14.44
N GLY A 173 26.66 -27.13 14.49
CA GLY A 173 26.54 -27.89 15.74
C GLY A 173 27.89 -28.06 16.45
N LYS A 174 28.92 -28.47 15.71
CA LYS A 174 30.29 -28.57 16.23
C LYS A 174 30.85 -27.23 16.67
N PHE A 175 30.65 -26.18 15.88
CA PHE A 175 31.09 -24.83 16.25
C PHE A 175 30.46 -24.36 17.57
N CYS A 176 29.15 -24.58 17.75
CA CYS A 176 28.43 -24.25 18.98
C CYS A 176 28.99 -25.02 20.19
N GLU A 177 29.34 -26.30 20.02
CA GLU A 177 29.95 -27.11 21.07
C GLU A 177 31.37 -26.66 21.41
N GLU A 178 32.23 -26.57 20.39
CA GLU A 178 33.66 -26.38 20.55
C GLU A 178 34.02 -24.95 20.91
N LYS A 179 33.39 -23.96 20.25
CA LYS A 179 33.72 -22.54 20.36
C LYS A 179 32.80 -21.79 21.32
N LEU A 180 31.50 -22.08 21.30
CA LEU A 180 30.52 -21.40 22.17
C LEU A 180 30.27 -22.13 23.49
N LYS A 181 30.80 -23.35 23.66
CA LYS A 181 30.65 -24.16 24.88
C LYS A 181 29.20 -24.42 25.27
N ILE A 182 28.33 -24.59 24.26
CA ILE A 182 26.92 -24.91 24.49
C ILE A 182 26.81 -26.40 24.82
N GLU A 183 26.37 -26.73 26.03
CA GLU A 183 26.11 -28.10 26.46
C GLU A 183 24.85 -28.63 25.74
N ASN A 184 25.02 -29.58 24.81
CA ASN A 184 24.00 -30.17 23.94
C ASN A 184 23.52 -29.25 22.80
N PRO A 185 24.39 -28.95 21.80
CA PRO A 185 24.00 -28.18 20.61
C PRO A 185 22.85 -28.82 19.82
N SER A 186 22.60 -30.13 20.00
CA SER A 186 21.46 -30.86 19.43
C SER A 186 20.10 -30.28 19.82
N ASN A 187 20.02 -29.56 20.94
CA ASN A 187 18.79 -28.88 21.39
C ASN A 187 18.52 -27.58 20.61
N ILE A 188 19.51 -27.06 19.87
CA ILE A 188 19.32 -25.92 18.99
C ILE A 188 18.71 -26.43 17.70
N VAL A 189 17.44 -26.10 17.48
CA VAL A 189 16.75 -26.42 16.22
C VAL A 189 17.23 -25.46 15.14
N VAL A 190 18.17 -25.92 14.32
CA VAL A 190 18.61 -25.20 13.11
C VAL A 190 17.69 -25.61 11.95
N THR A 191 16.75 -24.74 11.58
CA THR A 191 15.81 -25.02 10.48
C THR A 191 16.56 -25.18 9.16
N ASP A 192 17.41 -24.21 8.83
CA ASP A 192 18.20 -24.18 7.60
C ASP A 192 19.61 -23.65 7.87
N ALA A 193 20.59 -24.09 7.08
CA ALA A 193 21.97 -23.64 7.18
C ALA A 193 22.61 -23.63 5.78
N TYR A 194 23.18 -22.50 5.38
CA TYR A 194 23.77 -22.29 4.07
C TYR A 194 25.12 -21.57 4.16
N ARG A 195 25.99 -21.83 3.20
CA ARG A 195 27.22 -21.05 2.98
C ARG A 195 26.91 -19.81 2.12
N LEU A 196 27.50 -18.69 2.51
CA LEU A 196 27.44 -17.42 1.79
C LEU A 196 28.49 -17.38 0.65
N ASP A 197 28.50 -18.38 -0.24
CA ASP A 197 29.22 -18.31 -1.54
C ASP A 197 28.75 -19.44 -2.49
N LEU A 198 27.44 -19.60 -2.63
CA LEU A 198 26.88 -20.61 -3.54
C LEU A 198 26.59 -19.95 -4.89
N LYS A 199 27.62 -19.49 -5.60
CA LYS A 199 27.49 -18.89 -6.96
C LYS A 199 26.65 -19.76 -7.88
N GLU A 200 26.76 -21.08 -7.77
CA GLU A 200 25.97 -22.04 -8.56
C GLU A 200 24.46 -22.05 -8.21
N LYS A 201 24.08 -21.61 -7.01
CA LYS A 201 22.67 -21.58 -6.55
C LYS A 201 21.99 -20.23 -6.75
N GLY A 202 22.75 -19.16 -7.01
CA GLY A 202 22.22 -17.85 -7.39
C GLY A 202 22.79 -16.69 -6.59
N THR A 203 22.25 -15.50 -6.86
CA THR A 203 22.64 -14.24 -6.21
C THR A 203 22.24 -14.23 -4.72
N VAL A 204 23.15 -13.77 -3.86
CA VAL A 204 22.94 -13.66 -2.42
C VAL A 204 22.72 -12.21 -2.03
N PHE A 205 21.66 -11.95 -1.27
CA PHE A 205 21.41 -10.69 -0.58
C PHE A 205 21.37 -10.94 0.92
N VAL A 206 22.16 -10.20 1.69
CA VAL A 206 22.14 -10.25 3.17
C VAL A 206 21.53 -8.95 3.66
N CYS A 207 20.41 -9.01 4.39
CA CYS A 207 19.71 -7.82 4.86
C CYS A 207 19.28 -7.96 6.32
N GLY A 208 19.40 -6.87 7.09
CA GLY A 208 18.86 -6.76 8.45
C GLY A 208 19.79 -6.03 9.40
N ASP A 209 19.43 -6.05 10.69
CA ASP A 209 20.27 -5.53 11.78
C ASP A 209 21.45 -6.46 12.02
N LEU A 210 22.64 -6.01 11.62
CA LEU A 210 23.88 -6.74 11.82
C LEU A 210 24.58 -6.32 13.12
N ASN A 211 23.98 -5.39 13.87
CA ASN A 211 24.50 -4.80 15.12
C ASN A 211 25.98 -4.35 15.02
N SER A 212 26.35 -3.96 13.81
CA SER A 212 27.71 -3.60 13.40
C SER A 212 27.69 -2.18 12.88
N ARG A 213 28.77 -1.43 13.09
CA ARG A 213 28.91 -0.05 12.61
C ARG A 213 30.19 -0.01 11.82
N ILE A 214 30.12 0.22 10.51
CA ILE A 214 31.29 0.19 9.61
C ILE A 214 31.79 1.58 9.20
N GLY A 215 31.23 2.66 9.76
CA GLY A 215 31.70 4.02 9.53
C GLY A 215 31.53 4.45 8.08
N GLU A 216 32.60 4.90 7.41
CA GLU A 216 32.73 4.99 5.94
C GLU A 216 33.88 4.14 5.44
N THR A 217 34.30 3.16 6.25
CA THR A 217 35.39 2.26 5.88
C THR A 217 34.98 1.48 4.63
N ASN A 218 35.91 1.35 3.70
CA ASN A 218 35.67 0.55 2.51
C ASN A 218 35.50 -0.91 2.91
N ASP A 219 34.37 -1.48 2.49
CA ASP A 219 33.96 -2.87 2.65
C ASP A 219 34.34 -3.72 1.42
N PHE A 220 35.13 -3.17 0.52
CA PHE A 220 35.73 -3.89 -0.58
C PHE A 220 37.23 -3.63 -0.57
N LEU A 221 37.98 -4.60 -1.06
CA LEU A 221 39.37 -4.39 -1.41
C LEU A 221 39.40 -3.65 -2.74
N TYR A 222 40.14 -2.56 -2.80
CA TYR A 222 40.35 -1.87 -4.06
C TYR A 222 41.07 -2.81 -5.03
N ASN A 223 40.32 -3.35 -5.98
CA ASN A 223 40.86 -3.86 -7.24
C ASN A 223 41.22 -2.67 -8.16
N ASP A 224 41.85 -1.62 -7.60
CA ASP A 224 42.20 -0.39 -8.34
C ASP A 224 43.07 -0.69 -9.56
N ASP A 225 43.70 -1.86 -9.61
CA ASP A 225 44.23 -2.47 -10.81
C ASP A 225 43.89 -3.97 -10.78
N LEU A 226 42.80 -4.42 -11.41
CA LEU A 226 42.96 -5.66 -12.19
C LEU A 226 44.10 -5.31 -13.10
N ASP A 227 45.25 -5.88 -12.75
CA ASP A 227 46.54 -5.56 -13.28
C ASP A 227 46.38 -5.16 -14.75
N LYS A 228 46.60 -3.88 -15.07
CA LYS A 228 46.56 -3.39 -16.46
C LYS A 228 47.47 -4.25 -17.37
N TYR A 229 48.30 -5.10 -16.77
CA TYR A 229 49.22 -6.03 -17.39
C TYR A 229 48.86 -7.52 -17.26
N ILE A 230 47.87 -7.95 -16.45
CA ILE A 230 47.33 -9.33 -16.48
C ILE A 230 46.10 -9.37 -17.37
N GLU A 231 46.21 -10.16 -18.43
CA GLU A 231 45.05 -10.63 -19.17
C GLU A 231 44.28 -11.58 -18.26
N SER A 232 43.15 -11.11 -17.71
CA SER A 232 42.28 -11.96 -16.92
C SER A 232 41.82 -13.13 -17.80
N VAL A 233 42.14 -14.37 -17.39
CA VAL A 233 41.84 -15.61 -18.14
C VAL A 233 40.32 -15.75 -18.40
N GLU A 234 39.52 -15.02 -17.64
CA GLU A 234 38.11 -14.76 -17.85
C GLU A 234 37.95 -13.25 -17.96
N GLN A 235 37.16 -12.72 -18.90
CA GLN A 235 36.85 -11.28 -18.99
C GLN A 235 36.01 -10.83 -17.78
N VAL A 236 36.61 -10.80 -16.60
CA VAL A 236 35.96 -10.38 -15.37
C VAL A 236 35.89 -8.86 -15.44
N GLN A 237 34.72 -8.34 -15.84
CA GLN A 237 34.40 -6.94 -15.61
C GLN A 237 34.51 -6.70 -14.10
N ASN A 238 35.54 -5.95 -13.69
CA ASN A 238 35.55 -5.40 -12.35
C ASN A 238 34.41 -4.37 -12.26
N PRO A 239 33.40 -4.59 -11.41
CA PRO A 239 32.35 -3.61 -11.21
C PRO A 239 32.97 -2.33 -10.65
N ILE A 240 32.56 -1.17 -11.17
CA ILE A 240 32.99 0.13 -10.63
C ILE A 240 32.24 0.34 -9.32
N ILE A 241 32.93 0.20 -8.19
CA ILE A 241 32.36 0.35 -6.86
C ILE A 241 32.65 1.78 -6.37
N SER A 242 31.59 2.54 -6.09
CA SER A 242 31.74 3.85 -5.45
C SER A 242 32.00 3.71 -3.94
N ASN A 243 32.76 4.64 -3.36
CA ASN A 243 32.87 4.73 -1.90
C ASN A 243 31.49 5.02 -1.30
N ARG A 244 31.17 4.37 -0.17
CA ARG A 244 29.91 4.65 0.52
C ARG A 244 30.01 5.91 1.36
N SER A 245 28.89 6.64 1.43
CA SER A 245 28.69 7.67 2.44
C SER A 245 27.96 7.10 3.65
N SER A 246 28.19 7.69 4.82
CA SER A 246 27.49 7.30 6.05
C SER A 246 27.31 8.50 6.97
N MET A 247 26.12 8.68 7.53
CA MET A 247 25.90 9.62 8.64
C MET A 247 26.52 9.13 9.94
N ASP A 248 26.70 7.82 10.08
CA ASP A 248 27.42 7.19 11.18
C ASP A 248 28.87 6.91 10.77
N LYS A 249 29.81 7.67 11.33
CA LYS A 249 31.25 7.56 11.04
C LYS A 249 31.97 6.57 11.96
N PHE A 250 31.29 6.05 12.98
CA PHE A 250 31.92 5.19 13.98
C PHE A 250 32.09 3.76 13.46
N VAL A 251 33.22 3.14 13.80
CA VAL A 251 33.50 1.72 13.53
C VAL A 251 33.57 0.95 14.84
N ASN A 252 32.64 0.01 15.07
CA ASN A 252 32.67 -0.84 16.26
C ASN A 252 33.40 -2.18 16.00
N SER A 253 33.60 -2.99 17.04
CA SER A 253 34.28 -4.28 16.95
C SER A 253 33.55 -5.28 16.03
N PHE A 254 32.22 -5.27 16.04
CA PHE A 254 31.41 -6.06 15.10
C PHE A 254 31.51 -5.54 13.67
N GLY A 255 31.66 -4.23 13.49
CA GLY A 255 31.90 -3.57 12.21
C GLY A 255 33.18 -4.04 11.54
N ARG A 256 34.27 -4.17 12.29
CA ARG A 256 35.52 -4.75 11.76
C ARG A 256 35.34 -6.20 11.28
N LYS A 257 34.54 -7.00 11.98
CA LYS A 257 34.21 -8.36 11.55
C LYS A 257 33.33 -8.38 10.29
N LEU A 258 32.37 -7.45 10.22
CA LEU A 258 31.54 -7.30 9.04
C LEU A 258 32.37 -6.90 7.81
N LEU A 259 33.28 -5.93 7.96
CA LEU A 259 34.22 -5.53 6.90
C LEU A 259 35.06 -6.71 6.43
N GLN A 260 35.60 -7.51 7.35
CA GLN A 260 36.35 -8.71 6.97
C GLN A 260 35.48 -9.71 6.19
N MET A 261 34.23 -9.95 6.63
CA MET A 261 33.30 -10.80 5.89
C MET A 261 33.04 -10.25 4.48
N CYS A 262 32.90 -8.93 4.33
CA CYS A 262 32.76 -8.28 3.04
C CYS A 262 34.00 -8.49 2.14
N TYR A 263 35.22 -8.38 2.69
CA TYR A 263 36.45 -8.69 1.95
C TYR A 263 36.51 -10.15 1.51
N ASP A 264 36.14 -11.08 2.39
CA ASP A 264 36.24 -12.51 2.12
C ASP A 264 35.18 -13.00 1.11
N THR A 265 34.00 -12.36 1.08
CA THR A 265 32.87 -12.76 0.22
C THR A 265 32.70 -11.91 -1.03
N GLY A 266 33.34 -10.73 -1.08
CA GLY A 266 33.09 -9.72 -2.12
C GLY A 266 31.73 -9.02 -2.03
N LEU A 267 30.95 -9.26 -0.97
CA LEU A 267 29.69 -8.54 -0.72
C LEU A 267 29.98 -7.14 -0.22
N THR A 268 29.19 -6.16 -0.66
CA THR A 268 29.34 -4.76 -0.27
C THR A 268 28.01 -4.17 0.17
N ALA A 269 28.05 -3.20 1.07
CA ALA A 269 26.88 -2.51 1.58
C ALA A 269 26.28 -1.56 0.52
N ALA A 270 25.00 -1.73 0.21
CA ALA A 270 24.25 -0.79 -0.63
C ALA A 270 24.00 0.56 0.06
N ASN A 271 23.93 0.57 1.40
CA ASN A 271 23.74 1.77 2.21
C ASN A 271 24.82 2.81 1.93
N GLY A 272 24.42 4.03 1.58
CA GLY A 272 25.36 5.08 1.21
C GLY A 272 25.87 5.03 -0.24
N ARG A 273 25.40 4.09 -1.06
CA ARG A 273 25.84 3.90 -2.47
C ARG A 273 24.69 3.95 -3.45
N LEU A 274 23.65 3.15 -3.20
CA LEU A 274 22.59 2.91 -4.17
C LEU A 274 21.35 3.77 -3.92
N GLY A 275 20.59 3.98 -5.00
CA GLY A 275 19.28 4.64 -4.94
C GLY A 275 19.29 6.04 -4.32
N ASN A 276 18.36 6.26 -3.42
CA ASN A 276 18.12 7.53 -2.73
C ASN A 276 18.93 7.67 -1.43
N ASP A 277 19.60 6.62 -0.95
CA ASP A 277 20.38 6.64 0.30
C ASP A 277 21.83 7.12 0.10
N LYS A 278 22.07 8.10 -0.78
CA LYS A 278 23.43 8.55 -1.12
C LYS A 278 24.22 9.17 0.04
N HIS A 279 23.58 9.46 1.15
CA HIS A 279 24.21 10.01 2.35
C HIS A 279 24.40 8.97 3.48
N GLY A 280 23.92 7.74 3.28
CA GLY A 280 23.98 6.66 4.27
C GLY A 280 23.24 7.02 5.55
N ASN A 281 21.93 7.17 5.47
CA ASN A 281 21.09 7.63 6.56
C ASN A 281 21.12 6.67 7.75
N PHE A 282 20.97 7.22 8.96
CA PHE A 282 20.84 6.44 10.19
C PHE A 282 19.68 5.44 10.09
N THR A 283 19.95 4.18 10.41
CA THR A 283 18.97 3.10 10.42
C THR A 283 18.45 2.80 11.82
N PHE A 284 19.08 3.33 12.85
CA PHE A 284 18.66 3.18 14.25
C PHE A 284 18.73 4.50 14.99
N ARG A 285 17.73 4.78 15.83
CA ARG A 285 17.62 6.01 16.64
C ARG A 285 16.90 5.76 17.95
N THR A 286 17.53 6.16 19.04
CA THR A 286 16.93 6.23 20.38
C THR A 286 17.22 7.58 21.02
N ALA A 287 16.66 7.83 22.22
CA ALA A 287 17.01 9.00 23.02
C ALA A 287 18.52 9.10 23.33
N ASN A 288 19.22 7.96 23.34
CA ASN A 288 20.63 7.85 23.73
C ASN A 288 21.61 7.90 22.56
N GLY A 289 21.13 7.86 21.31
CA GLY A 289 22.02 7.86 20.17
C GLY A 289 21.38 7.39 18.87
N ARG A 290 22.23 7.29 17.85
CA ARG A 290 21.86 6.93 16.48
C ARG A 290 23.01 6.18 15.82
N SER A 291 22.68 5.21 14.98
CA SER A 291 23.66 4.41 14.25
C SER A 291 23.17 4.00 12.87
N VAL A 292 24.11 3.56 12.06
CA VAL A 292 23.84 2.72 10.88
C VAL A 292 24.30 1.32 11.27
N ASN A 293 23.35 0.41 11.43
CA ASN A 293 23.58 -0.99 11.81
C ASN A 293 22.71 -1.98 11.04
N ASP A 294 21.70 -1.48 10.32
CA ASP A 294 20.93 -2.24 9.37
C ASP A 294 21.54 -2.07 7.99
N TYR A 295 21.89 -3.18 7.33
CA TYR A 295 22.52 -3.14 6.01
C TYR A 295 21.77 -3.99 5.00
N LEU A 296 21.91 -3.63 3.73
CA LEU A 296 21.76 -4.56 2.60
C LEU A 296 23.16 -4.81 2.02
N LEU A 297 23.65 -6.04 2.11
CA LEU A 297 24.89 -6.47 1.48
C LEU A 297 24.58 -7.26 0.21
N VAL A 298 25.26 -6.91 -0.88
CA VAL A 298 25.06 -7.49 -2.19
C VAL A 298 26.37 -7.45 -2.98
N SER A 299 26.56 -8.41 -3.86
CA SER A 299 27.65 -8.41 -4.83
C SER A 299 27.54 -7.18 -5.74
N PRO A 300 28.64 -6.44 -5.99
CA PRO A 300 28.61 -5.31 -6.90
C PRO A 300 28.16 -5.64 -8.33
N CYS A 301 28.39 -6.86 -8.80
CA CYS A 301 27.91 -7.34 -10.10
C CYS A 301 26.36 -7.40 -10.18
N ASP A 302 25.71 -7.46 -9.02
CA ASP A 302 24.26 -7.59 -8.87
C ASP A 302 23.58 -6.27 -8.51
N TYR A 303 24.32 -5.14 -8.43
CA TYR A 303 23.74 -3.81 -8.14
C TYR A 303 22.62 -3.43 -9.11
N GLU A 304 22.75 -3.79 -10.38
CA GLU A 304 21.74 -3.53 -11.40
C GLU A 304 20.41 -4.28 -11.15
N LEU A 305 20.38 -5.29 -10.27
CA LEU A 305 19.12 -5.92 -9.84
C LEU A 305 18.35 -5.03 -8.88
N ILE A 306 18.97 -4.00 -8.30
CA ILE A 306 18.35 -3.09 -7.35
C ILE A 306 17.94 -1.81 -8.08
N SER A 307 16.65 -1.66 -8.39
CA SER A 307 16.12 -0.47 -9.07
C SER A 307 15.97 0.73 -8.13
N ASN A 308 15.79 0.48 -6.83
CA ASN A 308 15.65 1.50 -5.81
C ASN A 308 16.20 1.00 -4.48
N PHE A 309 16.80 1.91 -3.71
CA PHE A 309 17.31 1.66 -2.36
C PHE A 309 17.15 2.93 -1.51
N GLU A 310 16.53 2.81 -0.34
CA GLU A 310 16.29 3.94 0.56
C GLU A 310 16.16 3.47 2.01
N VAL A 311 16.69 4.27 2.95
CA VAL A 311 16.35 4.16 4.37
C VAL A 311 15.11 5.01 4.61
N LEU A 312 13.98 4.38 4.90
CA LEU A 312 12.72 5.09 5.12
C LEU A 312 12.73 5.85 6.46
N GLN A 313 11.85 6.85 6.54
CA GLN A 313 11.68 7.66 7.73
C GLN A 313 11.29 6.78 8.94
N LEU A 314 11.94 7.07 10.07
CA LEU A 314 11.61 6.47 11.37
C LEU A 314 10.13 6.68 11.70
N ASN A 315 9.50 5.67 12.27
CA ASN A 315 8.10 5.70 12.69
C ASN A 315 7.95 5.25 14.14
N GLU A 316 6.74 5.34 14.71
CA GLU A 316 6.46 4.98 16.09
C GLU A 316 6.53 3.47 16.40
N PHE A 317 6.70 2.61 15.39
CA PHE A 317 6.64 1.16 15.56
C PHE A 317 7.99 0.54 15.92
N SER A 318 9.10 1.26 15.76
CA SER A 318 10.44 0.79 16.12
C SER A 318 11.42 1.95 16.28
N ASP A 319 12.48 1.71 17.05
CA ASP A 319 13.70 2.50 17.06
C ASP A 319 14.58 2.29 15.81
N HIS A 320 14.22 1.34 14.94
CA HIS A 320 14.82 1.14 13.62
C HIS A 320 14.00 1.77 12.49
N SER A 321 14.70 2.40 11.57
CA SER A 321 14.21 2.89 10.28
C SER A 321 14.17 1.73 9.27
N PRO A 322 13.05 1.52 8.56
CA PRO A 322 12.97 0.44 7.57
C PRO A 322 13.96 0.62 6.41
N LEU A 323 14.68 -0.44 6.06
CA LEU A 323 15.37 -0.54 4.77
C LEU A 323 14.39 -0.93 3.68
N TYR A 324 14.36 -0.14 2.61
CA TYR A 324 13.51 -0.38 1.45
C TYR A 324 14.37 -0.56 0.20
N PHE A 325 14.10 -1.62 -0.55
CA PHE A 325 14.69 -1.83 -1.86
C PHE A 325 13.76 -2.62 -2.77
N GLU A 326 13.95 -2.43 -4.07
CA GLU A 326 13.17 -3.07 -5.13
C GLU A 326 14.08 -3.95 -5.97
N LEU A 327 13.66 -5.19 -6.22
CA LEU A 327 14.38 -6.12 -7.09
C LEU A 327 13.74 -6.11 -8.49
N ASP A 328 14.52 -5.78 -9.51
CA ASP A 328 14.11 -5.78 -10.90
C ASP A 328 14.65 -7.01 -11.63
N PHE A 329 13.72 -7.88 -12.03
CA PHE A 329 13.99 -9.12 -12.78
C PHE A 329 13.63 -9.01 -14.27
N THR A 330 13.37 -7.80 -14.77
CA THR A 330 13.02 -7.62 -16.18
C THR A 330 14.28 -7.71 -17.05
N ASN A 331 14.36 -8.74 -17.89
CA ASN A 331 15.52 -9.13 -18.74
C ASN A 331 15.95 -8.12 -19.83
N ASN A 332 15.63 -6.84 -19.74
CA ASN A 332 16.00 -5.84 -20.75
C ASN A 332 17.30 -5.14 -20.37
N ARG A 333 18.44 -5.83 -20.47
CA ARG A 333 19.74 -5.15 -20.31
C ARG A 333 20.45 -4.97 -21.65
N PRO A 334 20.84 -3.73 -22.01
CA PRO A 334 21.71 -3.50 -23.14
C PRO A 334 23.09 -4.09 -22.83
N SER A 335 23.64 -4.83 -23.79
CA SER A 335 25.04 -5.28 -23.76
C SER A 335 25.93 -4.08 -23.49
N GLN A 336 26.65 -4.06 -22.38
CA GLN A 336 27.65 -3.02 -22.13
C GLN A 336 28.71 -3.09 -23.27
N ASN A 337 28.84 -2.01 -24.04
CA ASN A 337 29.89 -1.89 -25.05
C ASN A 337 31.23 -1.68 -24.32
N ILE A 338 32.06 -2.71 -24.32
CA ILE A 338 33.39 -2.70 -23.70
C ILE A 338 34.33 -1.84 -24.56
N PRO A 339 35.01 -0.83 -24.00
CA PRO A 339 36.10 -0.15 -24.69
C PRO A 339 37.26 -1.13 -24.92
N LYS A 340 37.53 -1.46 -26.19
CA LYS A 340 38.60 -2.38 -26.58
C LYS A 340 39.95 -1.66 -26.76
N PHE A 341 40.58 -1.15 -25.71
CA PHE A 341 42.02 -0.86 -25.77
C PHE A 341 42.65 -0.93 -24.38
N HIS A 342 43.39 -2.01 -24.12
CA HIS A 342 44.34 -2.10 -23.00
C HIS A 342 45.73 -2.41 -23.57
N THR A 343 46.74 -1.69 -23.10
CA THR A 343 48.15 -1.97 -23.37
C THR A 343 48.62 -2.97 -22.32
N TYR A 344 48.87 -4.24 -22.69
CA TYR A 344 49.28 -5.28 -21.75
C TYR A 344 50.76 -5.65 -21.92
N ILE A 345 51.40 -6.11 -20.83
CA ILE A 345 52.71 -6.74 -20.92
C ILE A 345 52.48 -8.18 -21.36
N LYS A 346 53.09 -8.59 -22.48
CA LYS A 346 53.16 -10.00 -22.84
C LYS A 346 54.37 -10.60 -22.15
N TRP A 347 54.12 -11.52 -21.22
CA TRP A 347 55.21 -12.23 -20.52
C TRP A 347 56.08 -13.04 -21.50
N ASP A 348 57.40 -12.90 -21.37
CA ASP A 348 58.39 -13.73 -22.05
C ASP A 348 58.97 -14.75 -21.07
N ASN A 349 58.72 -16.04 -21.33
CA ASN A 349 59.22 -17.12 -20.47
C ASN A 349 60.75 -17.16 -20.36
N ASN A 350 61.48 -16.59 -21.33
CA ASN A 350 62.95 -16.53 -21.28
C ASN A 350 63.46 -15.57 -20.19
N LYS A 351 62.62 -14.64 -19.75
CA LYS A 351 62.93 -13.60 -18.77
C LYS A 351 62.63 -14.00 -17.32
N ASN A 352 62.18 -15.23 -17.10
CA ASN A 352 61.76 -15.73 -15.80
C ASN A 352 62.86 -15.68 -14.74
N ILE A 353 64.09 -16.06 -15.11
CA ILE A 353 65.24 -16.06 -14.19
C ILE A 353 65.57 -14.63 -13.74
N ASP A 354 65.58 -13.68 -14.67
CA ASP A 354 65.89 -12.27 -14.40
C ASP A 354 64.84 -11.65 -13.46
N TYR A 355 63.57 -11.95 -13.69
CA TYR A 355 62.47 -11.53 -12.82
C TYR A 355 62.57 -12.11 -11.41
N ILE A 356 62.83 -13.42 -11.30
CA ILE A 356 63.04 -14.08 -10.00
C ILE A 356 64.23 -13.43 -9.26
N GLN A 357 65.31 -13.10 -9.95
CA GLN A 357 66.46 -12.41 -9.33
C GLN A 357 66.10 -11.02 -8.81
N LEU A 358 65.34 -10.21 -9.57
CA LEU A 358 64.87 -8.91 -9.09
C LEU A 358 63.96 -9.04 -7.86
N LEU A 359 63.07 -10.03 -7.83
CA LEU A 359 62.22 -10.28 -6.67
C LEU A 359 63.05 -10.72 -5.46
N HIS A 360 64.06 -11.58 -5.64
CA HIS A 360 64.99 -11.94 -4.57
C HIS A 360 65.72 -10.73 -4.01
N ASN A 361 66.09 -9.75 -4.85
CA ASN A 361 66.70 -8.50 -4.37
C ASN A 361 65.74 -7.63 -3.56
N GLN A 362 64.42 -7.83 -3.68
CA GLN A 362 63.38 -7.15 -2.90
C GLN A 362 62.87 -7.98 -1.71
N GLN A 363 63.48 -9.15 -1.44
CA GLN A 363 62.98 -10.13 -0.48
C GLN A 363 62.80 -9.56 0.93
N ASP A 364 63.77 -8.81 1.47
CA ASP A 364 63.68 -8.21 2.81
C ASP A 364 62.53 -7.21 2.92
N ARG A 365 62.27 -6.46 1.85
CA ARG A 365 61.17 -5.49 1.77
C ARG A 365 59.80 -6.17 1.65
N LEU A 366 59.73 -7.30 0.95
CA LEU A 366 58.51 -8.12 0.90
C LEU A 366 58.22 -8.75 2.27
N LEU A 367 59.25 -9.30 2.93
CA LEU A 367 59.13 -9.88 4.27
C LEU A 367 58.71 -8.86 5.33
N SER A 368 59.22 -7.62 5.29
CA SER A 368 58.78 -6.59 6.22
C SER A 368 57.31 -6.22 6.01
N LEU A 369 56.87 -6.04 4.76
CA LEU A 369 55.47 -5.76 4.44
C LEU A 369 54.53 -6.88 4.90
N VAL A 370 54.93 -8.14 4.75
CA VAL A 370 54.14 -9.30 5.21
C VAL A 370 54.06 -9.36 6.73
N ASN A 371 55.15 -9.07 7.45
CA ASN A 371 55.14 -9.04 8.91
C ASN A 371 54.26 -7.90 9.45
N ASP A 372 54.23 -6.76 8.75
CA ASP A 372 53.43 -5.59 9.11
C ASP A 372 51.92 -5.76 8.79
N ILE A 373 51.53 -6.68 7.89
CA ILE A 373 50.11 -6.98 7.59
C ILE A 373 49.34 -7.42 8.85
N SER A 374 50.02 -8.05 9.82
CA SER A 374 49.40 -8.48 11.07
C SER A 374 49.11 -7.34 12.06
N THR A 375 49.70 -6.16 11.86
CA THR A 375 49.67 -5.03 12.80
C THR A 375 49.07 -3.74 12.22
N LEU A 376 48.80 -3.67 10.92
CA LEU A 376 48.28 -2.49 10.22
C LEU A 376 46.75 -2.36 10.28
N ASP A 377 46.27 -1.12 10.43
CA ASP A 377 44.84 -0.76 10.40
C ASP A 377 44.24 -0.78 8.98
N ASP A 378 45.07 -0.78 7.92
CA ASP A 378 44.64 -0.76 6.51
C ASP A 378 45.44 -1.74 5.64
N VAL A 379 44.90 -2.94 5.45
CA VAL A 379 45.47 -4.02 4.62
C VAL A 379 45.66 -3.55 3.15
N ASN A 380 44.87 -2.59 2.68
CA ASN A 380 44.95 -2.12 1.30
C ASN A 380 46.30 -1.45 0.98
N ASP A 381 46.91 -0.78 1.96
CA ASP A 381 48.21 -0.12 1.76
C ASP A 381 49.33 -1.16 1.56
N SER A 382 49.30 -2.27 2.33
CA SER A 382 50.24 -3.38 2.17
C SER A 382 50.07 -4.08 0.83
N VAL A 383 48.83 -4.35 0.42
CA VAL A 383 48.54 -4.96 -0.88
C VAL A 383 49.08 -4.06 -2.01
N ARG A 384 48.81 -2.75 -1.99
CA ARG A 384 49.35 -1.80 -3.00
C ARG A 384 50.87 -1.82 -3.07
N LYS A 385 51.55 -1.84 -1.92
CA LYS A 385 53.02 -1.86 -1.86
C LYS A 385 53.61 -3.14 -2.41
N ILE A 386 53.01 -4.30 -2.12
CA ILE A 386 53.43 -5.59 -2.67
C ILE A 386 53.22 -5.61 -4.18
N THR A 387 52.02 -5.24 -4.65
CA THR A 387 51.69 -5.18 -6.07
C THR A 387 52.65 -4.28 -6.86
N GLN A 388 53.01 -3.12 -6.32
CA GLN A 388 53.96 -2.21 -6.96
C GLN A 388 55.37 -2.83 -7.12
N ILE A 389 55.82 -3.61 -6.14
CA ILE A 389 57.12 -4.30 -6.21
C ILE A 389 57.09 -5.32 -7.35
N LEU A 390 56.04 -6.13 -7.42
CA LEU A 390 55.86 -7.13 -8.49
C LEU A 390 55.85 -6.48 -9.87
N TYR A 391 55.09 -5.38 -10.06
CA TYR A 391 55.05 -4.67 -11.34
C TYR A 391 56.37 -4.05 -11.73
N ASN A 392 57.02 -3.32 -10.82
CA ASN A 392 58.29 -2.66 -11.16
C ASN A 392 59.33 -3.70 -11.61
N SER A 393 59.42 -4.84 -10.94
CA SER A 393 60.30 -5.94 -11.35
C SER A 393 59.90 -6.53 -12.70
N ALA A 394 58.61 -6.64 -13.01
CA ALA A 394 58.15 -7.12 -14.32
C ALA A 394 58.44 -6.11 -15.44
N PHE A 395 58.30 -4.80 -15.19
CA PHE A 395 58.63 -3.73 -16.13
C PHE A 395 60.12 -3.68 -16.45
N GLU A 396 60.95 -3.68 -15.42
CA GLU A 396 62.41 -3.58 -15.55
C GLU A 396 62.98 -4.71 -16.42
N VAL A 397 62.38 -5.89 -16.36
CA VAL A 397 62.78 -7.05 -17.17
C VAL A 397 62.22 -7.00 -18.60
N SER A 398 61.10 -6.29 -18.79
CA SER A 398 60.39 -6.16 -20.06
C SER A 398 60.82 -4.94 -20.89
N GLU A 399 61.55 -3.97 -20.31
CA GLU A 399 62.00 -2.73 -20.96
C GLU A 399 63.07 -2.92 -22.06
N ASP A 400 63.52 -4.14 -22.34
CA ASP A 400 64.37 -4.46 -23.51
C ASP A 400 63.61 -4.43 -24.87
N LEU A 401 62.32 -4.08 -24.89
CA LEU A 401 61.42 -4.25 -26.05
C LEU A 401 60.76 -2.97 -26.59
N PHE A 402 61.27 -1.78 -26.28
CA PHE A 402 60.83 -0.53 -26.93
C PHE A 402 61.95 0.23 -27.64
#